data_AF-E8X1A8-F1
#
_entry.id   AF-E8X1A8-F1
#
_cell.length_a   1.000
_cell.length_b   1.000
_cell.length_c   1.000
_cell.angle_alpha   90.00
_cell.angle_beta   90.00
_cell.angle_gamma   90.00
#
_symmetry.space_group_name_H-M   'P 1'
#
loop_
_entity.id
_entity.type
_entity.pdbx_description
1 polymer ?
#
loop_
_entity_poly.entity_id
_entity_poly.type
_entity_poly.pdbx_seq_one_letter_code
_entity_poly.pdbx_strand_id
1 'polypeptide(L)'
;MQFDSGTYDPASVVIVLGGTLPSGYVSAGYLTKSAAQELFTQSGMNGKKWGVFGDSCTGRASLLSTWQTAVTQRTGMTQVFQDGISGRAYGVATADPNTGTAGAIHGIFSHYGGGNGSGACDTSGISNAQEITFGCTAGNTLAQTVAGLDVLLVVLGPNDAGALASGALTLGNFGDTLTSVTQYGYVQNALTVLSSANPTMRLLVVGNPYTSNGGRADNLLIDTCLETQCAALGIPFLSMYKKYGLNEQTLTSMTQDSVHWTIAAYAERYGPMVVDFILANC
;
A
#
# COMPACT_ATOMS: atom_id res chain seq x y z
N MET A 1 4.68 -34.93 23.66
CA MET A 1 3.33 -34.38 23.87
C MET A 1 2.41 -35.08 22.88
N GLN A 2 1.44 -35.84 23.38
CA GLN A 2 0.58 -36.71 22.57
C GLN A 2 -0.58 -35.86 22.05
N PHE A 3 -0.77 -35.81 20.72
CA PHE A 3 -1.88 -35.08 20.12
C PHE A 3 -3.14 -35.94 20.14
N ASP A 4 -4.22 -35.37 20.65
CA ASP A 4 -5.54 -35.99 20.74
C ASP A 4 -6.16 -36.09 19.33
N SER A 5 -6.68 -37.25 18.97
CA SER A 5 -7.14 -37.61 17.62
C SER A 5 -8.56 -37.11 17.32
N GLY A 6 -8.89 -35.91 17.78
CA GLY A 6 -10.15 -35.25 17.46
C GLY A 6 -10.22 -34.96 15.96
N THR A 7 -11.34 -35.32 15.34
CA THR A 7 -11.60 -35.15 13.91
C THR A 7 -11.51 -33.67 13.54
N TYR A 8 -10.38 -33.25 12.95
CA TYR A 8 -10.20 -31.90 12.43
C TYR A 8 -11.12 -31.69 11.23
N ASP A 9 -12.10 -30.79 11.34
CA ASP A 9 -12.87 -30.28 10.21
C ASP A 9 -12.06 -29.16 9.53
N PRO A 10 -11.57 -29.36 8.28
CA PRO A 10 -10.78 -28.35 7.58
C PRO A 10 -11.56 -27.06 7.26
N ALA A 11 -12.89 -27.09 7.31
CA ALA A 11 -13.74 -25.95 6.95
C ALA A 11 -13.87 -24.89 8.07
N SER A 12 -13.33 -25.14 9.26
CA SER A 12 -13.51 -24.30 10.46
C SER A 12 -12.23 -23.63 10.97
N VAL A 13 -11.11 -23.74 10.22
CA VAL A 13 -9.80 -23.19 10.61
C VAL A 13 -9.44 -21.98 9.75
N VAL A 14 -9.27 -20.81 10.39
CA VAL A 14 -8.61 -19.65 9.77
C VAL A 14 -7.15 -19.66 10.21
N ILE A 15 -6.24 -19.83 9.24
CA ILE A 15 -4.80 -19.78 9.50
C ILE A 15 -4.41 -18.32 9.68
N VAL A 16 -3.99 -17.94 10.89
CA VAL A 16 -3.35 -16.65 11.13
C VAL A 16 -1.85 -16.89 11.20
N LEU A 17 -1.17 -16.67 10.07
CA LEU A 17 0.29 -16.64 10.01
C LEU A 17 0.78 -15.27 10.50
N GLY A 18 1.67 -15.28 11.50
CA GLY A 18 2.47 -14.12 11.91
C GLY A 18 1.75 -13.10 12.81
N GLY A 19 1.98 -13.20 14.11
CA GLY A 19 1.63 -12.21 15.14
C GLY A 19 1.88 -12.76 16.55
N THR A 20 2.44 -11.97 17.47
CA THR A 20 2.51 -12.30 18.90
C THR A 20 1.11 -12.19 19.50
N LEU A 21 0.50 -13.34 19.82
CA LEU A 21 -0.81 -13.40 20.46
C LEU A 21 -0.70 -13.06 21.96
N PRO A 22 -1.73 -12.47 22.60
CA PRO A 22 -1.80 -12.29 24.05
C PRO A 22 -1.61 -13.62 24.81
N SER A 23 -1.26 -13.57 26.10
CA SER A 23 -0.84 -14.73 26.92
C SER A 23 -1.92 -15.79 27.23
N GLY A 24 -3.02 -15.84 26.48
CA GLY A 24 -4.07 -16.87 26.57
C GLY A 24 -4.21 -17.78 25.34
N TYR A 25 -3.35 -17.61 24.32
CA TYR A 25 -3.48 -18.34 23.05
C TYR A 25 -2.51 -19.53 22.96
N VAL A 26 -3.01 -20.66 22.46
CA VAL A 26 -2.26 -21.92 22.34
C VAL A 26 -1.11 -21.74 21.37
N SER A 27 0.09 -22.19 21.76
CA SER A 27 1.32 -22.12 20.99
C SER A 27 1.30 -23.02 19.75
N ALA A 28 0.52 -22.63 18.74
CA ALA A 28 0.61 -23.00 17.33
C ALA A 28 -0.60 -22.40 16.58
N GLY A 29 -0.41 -21.26 15.91
CA GLY A 29 -0.96 -20.90 14.59
C GLY A 29 -2.46 -20.99 14.25
N TYR A 30 -3.37 -21.33 15.15
CA TYR A 30 -4.79 -21.51 14.82
C TYR A 30 -5.70 -20.68 15.71
N LEU A 31 -6.44 -19.73 15.10
CA LEU A 31 -7.62 -19.15 15.72
C LEU A 31 -8.82 -20.06 15.44
N THR A 32 -9.64 -20.32 16.46
CA THR A 32 -10.98 -20.84 16.21
C THR A 32 -11.79 -19.79 15.45
N LYS A 33 -12.74 -20.23 14.61
CA LYS A 33 -13.64 -19.32 13.87
C LYS A 33 -14.30 -18.29 14.80
N SER A 34 -14.64 -18.66 16.03
CA SER A 34 -15.19 -17.76 17.05
C SER A 34 -14.19 -16.71 17.54
N ALA A 35 -12.91 -17.04 17.75
CA ALA A 35 -11.88 -16.08 18.16
C ALA A 35 -11.47 -15.13 17.03
N ALA A 36 -11.43 -15.63 15.79
CA ALA A 36 -11.28 -14.77 14.60
C ALA A 36 -12.48 -13.82 14.46
N GLN A 37 -13.69 -14.34 14.70
CA GLN A 37 -14.93 -13.56 14.65
C GLN A 37 -15.02 -12.52 15.80
N GLU A 38 -14.51 -12.81 17.00
CA GLU A 38 -14.36 -11.81 18.07
C GLU A 38 -13.35 -10.70 17.70
N LEU A 39 -12.21 -11.05 17.10
CA LEU A 39 -11.25 -10.07 16.55
C LEU A 39 -11.89 -9.21 15.45
N PHE A 40 -12.70 -9.79 14.57
CA PHE A 40 -13.43 -9.06 13.52
C PHE A 40 -14.56 -8.20 14.08
N THR A 41 -15.20 -8.60 15.17
CA THR A 41 -16.30 -7.83 15.78
C THR A 41 -15.78 -6.69 16.65
N GLN A 42 -14.55 -6.79 17.17
CA GLN A 42 -13.93 -5.76 18.01
C GLN A 42 -13.22 -4.65 17.23
N SER A 43 -12.91 -4.85 15.94
CA SER A 43 -12.04 -3.93 15.20
C SER A 43 -12.63 -2.56 14.86
N GLY A 44 -13.95 -2.33 15.01
CA GLY A 44 -14.61 -1.11 14.51
C GLY A 44 -14.58 -0.95 12.97
N MET A 45 -13.77 -1.77 12.28
CA MET A 45 -13.52 -1.75 10.85
C MET A 45 -14.43 -2.71 10.06
N ASN A 46 -15.10 -3.64 10.73
CA ASN A 46 -15.99 -4.58 10.05
C ASN A 46 -17.12 -3.85 9.30
N GLY A 47 -17.32 -4.21 8.03
CA GLY A 47 -18.31 -3.57 7.15
C GLY A 47 -17.90 -2.20 6.59
N LYS A 48 -16.71 -1.68 6.94
CA LYS A 48 -16.16 -0.46 6.36
C LYS A 48 -15.57 -0.71 4.97
N LYS A 49 -15.47 0.33 4.16
CA LYS A 49 -14.97 0.30 2.79
C LYS A 49 -13.55 0.84 2.73
N TRP A 50 -12.67 0.17 2.00
CA TRP A 50 -11.31 0.66 1.80
C TRP A 50 -10.86 0.61 0.36
N GLY A 51 -9.79 1.36 0.08
CA GLY A 51 -9.10 1.28 -1.19
C GLY A 51 -7.60 1.56 -1.09
N VAL A 52 -6.94 1.48 -2.25
CA VAL A 52 -5.48 1.64 -2.36
C VAL A 52 -5.09 2.44 -3.59
N PHE A 53 -4.22 3.42 -3.42
CA PHE A 53 -3.30 3.89 -4.46
C PHE A 53 -1.95 3.21 -4.24
N GLY A 54 -1.43 2.45 -5.20
CA GLY A 54 -0.18 1.72 -5.00
C GLY A 54 0.61 1.36 -6.26
N ASP A 55 1.81 0.83 -6.05
CA ASP A 55 2.71 0.36 -7.10
C ASP A 55 2.58 -1.16 -7.40
N SER A 56 3.12 -1.69 -8.51
CA SER A 56 3.20 -3.14 -8.80
C SER A 56 4.04 -3.98 -7.85
N CYS A 57 4.91 -3.35 -7.05
CA CYS A 57 5.45 -3.92 -5.81
C CYS A 57 4.34 -4.35 -4.84
N THR A 58 3.10 -3.96 -5.11
CA THR A 58 1.90 -4.58 -4.56
C THR A 58 1.11 -5.30 -5.65
N GLY A 59 1.13 -4.79 -6.90
CA GLY A 59 0.29 -5.02 -8.08
C GLY A 59 0.47 -6.23 -9.04
N ARG A 60 1.40 -7.18 -8.87
CA ARG A 60 1.33 -8.40 -9.72
C ARG A 60 0.06 -9.18 -9.37
N ALA A 61 -0.79 -9.49 -10.34
CA ALA A 61 -2.11 -10.11 -10.13
C ALA A 61 -2.10 -11.40 -9.28
N SER A 62 -1.00 -12.17 -9.28
CA SER A 62 -0.82 -13.36 -8.45
C SER A 62 -0.36 -13.08 -7.01
N LEU A 63 0.09 -11.86 -6.70
CA LEU A 63 0.69 -11.46 -5.40
C LEU A 63 -0.22 -10.49 -4.62
N LEU A 64 -0.98 -9.63 -5.33
CA LEU A 64 -1.92 -8.64 -4.76
C LEU A 64 -2.97 -9.25 -3.83
N SER A 65 -3.54 -10.38 -4.26
CA SER A 65 -4.60 -11.03 -3.49
C SER A 65 -4.10 -11.41 -2.11
N THR A 66 -2.80 -11.61 -1.87
CA THR A 66 -2.35 -12.20 -0.60
C THR A 66 -2.46 -11.22 0.56
N TRP A 67 -1.84 -10.03 0.48
CA TRP A 67 -1.87 -9.08 1.60
C TRP A 67 -3.20 -8.33 1.68
N GLN A 68 -3.86 -8.04 0.55
CA GLN A 68 -5.16 -7.39 0.52
C GLN A 68 -6.27 -8.32 1.03
N THR A 69 -6.14 -9.63 0.75
CA THR A 69 -6.98 -10.64 1.41
C THR A 69 -6.69 -10.68 2.90
N ALA A 70 -5.43 -10.60 3.33
CA ALA A 70 -5.12 -10.54 4.76
C ALA A 70 -5.77 -9.31 5.42
N VAL A 71 -5.77 -8.14 4.77
CA VAL A 71 -6.50 -6.95 5.24
C VAL A 71 -8.00 -7.23 5.33
N THR A 72 -8.63 -7.57 4.20
CA THR A 72 -10.08 -7.85 4.12
C THR A 72 -10.52 -8.89 5.15
N GLN A 73 -9.81 -10.02 5.23
CA GLN A 73 -10.13 -11.11 6.15
C GLN A 73 -9.90 -10.69 7.60
N ARG A 74 -8.82 -9.96 7.92
CA ARG A 74 -8.48 -9.65 9.32
C ARG A 74 -9.21 -8.44 9.89
N THR A 75 -9.65 -7.51 9.06
CA THR A 75 -10.36 -6.30 9.50
C THR A 75 -11.87 -6.40 9.32
N GLY A 76 -12.35 -7.29 8.44
CA GLY A 76 -13.77 -7.37 8.04
C GLY A 76 -14.18 -6.25 7.07
N MET A 77 -13.22 -5.46 6.56
CA MET A 77 -13.49 -4.41 5.59
C MET A 77 -13.70 -4.99 4.19
N THR A 78 -14.42 -4.25 3.32
CA THR A 78 -14.56 -4.58 1.90
C THR A 78 -13.70 -3.65 1.06
N GLN A 79 -12.81 -4.20 0.23
CA GLN A 79 -12.05 -3.39 -0.73
C GLN A 79 -12.97 -3.00 -1.88
N VAL A 80 -13.12 -1.70 -2.13
CA VAL A 80 -14.00 -1.18 -3.21
C VAL A 80 -13.26 -0.32 -4.22
N PHE A 81 -11.99 -0.02 -3.96
CA PHE A 81 -11.13 0.72 -4.87
C PHE A 81 -9.70 0.16 -4.87
N GLN A 82 -9.12 0.00 -6.05
CA GLN A 82 -7.72 -0.31 -6.25
C GLN A 82 -7.25 0.47 -7.48
N ASP A 83 -6.15 1.17 -7.33
CA ASP A 83 -5.39 1.75 -8.42
C ASP A 83 -3.91 1.40 -8.23
N GLY A 84 -3.55 0.22 -8.74
CA GLY A 84 -2.21 -0.38 -8.63
C GLY A 84 -1.51 -0.44 -9.98
N ILE A 85 -0.48 0.38 -10.20
CA ILE A 85 0.27 0.43 -11.46
C ILE A 85 1.75 0.16 -11.22
N SER A 86 2.38 -0.66 -12.08
CA SER A 86 3.83 -0.87 -12.06
C SER A 86 4.63 0.38 -12.35
N GLY A 87 5.68 0.62 -11.55
CA GLY A 87 6.54 1.78 -11.73
C GLY A 87 5.91 3.06 -11.20
N ARG A 88 4.83 2.97 -10.39
CA ARG A 88 4.17 4.16 -9.85
C ARG A 88 5.02 4.82 -8.77
N ALA A 89 5.12 6.14 -8.87
CA ALA A 89 5.77 7.04 -7.91
C ALA A 89 4.77 8.12 -7.46
N TYR A 90 5.15 8.93 -6.46
CA TYR A 90 4.37 10.12 -6.09
C TYR A 90 4.42 11.20 -7.18
N GLY A 91 5.55 11.31 -7.86
CA GLY A 91 5.83 12.37 -8.84
C GLY A 91 5.11 12.26 -10.17
N VAL A 92 5.08 13.38 -10.90
CA VAL A 92 4.36 13.47 -12.19
C VAL A 92 5.01 12.55 -13.21
N ALA A 93 4.18 11.81 -13.92
CA ALA A 93 4.61 11.00 -15.04
C ALA A 93 5.31 11.87 -16.09
N THR A 94 6.52 11.50 -16.53
CA THR A 94 7.11 12.08 -17.75
C THR A 94 6.44 11.54 -19.01
N ALA A 95 5.53 10.56 -18.87
CA ALA A 95 4.71 10.05 -19.95
C ALA A 95 3.29 9.74 -19.45
N ASP A 96 2.29 10.17 -20.22
CA ASP A 96 0.93 9.68 -20.10
C ASP A 96 0.94 8.13 -20.12
N PRO A 97 0.34 7.44 -19.12
CA PRO A 97 0.24 5.97 -19.10
C PRO A 97 -0.26 5.38 -20.44
N ASN A 98 -1.08 6.14 -21.17
CA ASN A 98 -1.72 5.70 -22.41
C ASN A 98 -0.78 5.73 -23.63
N THR A 99 0.47 6.22 -23.47
CA THR A 99 1.45 6.30 -24.57
C THR A 99 2.30 5.04 -24.74
N GLY A 100 2.14 4.02 -23.89
CA GLY A 100 2.75 2.70 -24.06
C GLY A 100 4.29 2.69 -24.02
N THR A 101 4.92 3.71 -23.44
CA THR A 101 6.38 3.79 -23.35
C THR A 101 6.88 2.85 -22.25
N ALA A 102 7.48 1.72 -22.64
CA ALA A 102 8.11 0.81 -21.69
C ALA A 102 9.17 1.55 -20.85
N GLY A 103 9.06 1.49 -19.52
CA GLY A 103 9.95 2.19 -18.58
C GLY A 103 9.48 3.58 -18.13
N ALA A 104 8.26 4.00 -18.48
CA ALA A 104 7.67 5.22 -17.96
C ALA A 104 7.39 5.13 -16.44
N ILE A 105 7.72 6.18 -15.70
CA ILE A 105 7.29 6.36 -14.30
C ILE A 105 5.87 6.92 -14.34
N HIS A 106 4.94 6.27 -13.66
CA HIS A 106 3.56 6.72 -13.57
C HIS A 106 3.37 7.53 -12.29
N GLY A 107 2.69 8.67 -12.38
CA GLY A 107 2.34 9.44 -11.18
C GLY A 107 1.14 8.84 -10.43
N ILE A 108 1.00 9.20 -9.16
CA ILE A 108 -0.09 8.71 -8.30
C ILE A 108 -1.48 8.98 -8.88
N PHE A 109 -1.64 10.07 -9.64
CA PHE A 109 -2.89 10.45 -10.30
C PHE A 109 -2.88 10.15 -11.81
N SER A 110 -2.14 9.14 -12.28
CA SER A 110 -2.01 8.85 -13.70
C SER A 110 -3.36 8.61 -14.39
N HIS A 111 -4.34 7.98 -13.71
CA HIS A 111 -5.70 7.83 -14.24
C HIS A 111 -6.55 9.10 -14.17
N TYR A 112 -6.13 10.15 -13.48
CA TYR A 112 -6.92 11.37 -13.25
C TYR A 112 -6.33 12.58 -13.96
N GLY A 113 -5.97 12.39 -15.24
CA GLY A 113 -5.46 13.44 -16.12
C GLY A 113 -3.99 13.80 -15.95
N GLY A 114 -3.22 13.02 -15.17
CA GLY A 114 -1.81 13.29 -14.88
C GLY A 114 -1.59 14.54 -14.02
N GLY A 115 -0.67 14.49 -13.05
CA GLY A 115 -0.30 15.66 -12.26
C GLY A 115 -0.97 15.77 -10.90
N ASN A 116 -2.10 16.48 -10.77
CA ASN A 116 -2.68 16.90 -9.48
C ASN A 116 -4.07 16.30 -9.15
N GLY A 117 -4.52 15.28 -9.88
CA GLY A 117 -5.80 14.61 -9.62
C GLY A 117 -7.05 15.44 -9.96
N SER A 118 -6.90 16.53 -10.73
CA SER A 118 -8.03 17.38 -11.16
C SER A 118 -8.80 16.85 -12.36
N GLY A 119 -8.26 15.86 -13.07
CA GLY A 119 -8.93 15.23 -14.21
C GLY A 119 -10.01 14.22 -13.78
N ALA A 120 -10.77 13.77 -14.77
CA ALA A 120 -11.63 12.62 -14.63
C ALA A 120 -10.82 11.32 -14.79
N CYS A 121 -11.29 10.25 -14.17
CA CYS A 121 -10.78 8.90 -14.34
C CYS A 121 -10.81 8.55 -15.83
N ASP A 122 -9.64 8.23 -16.37
CA ASP A 122 -9.44 7.68 -17.69
C ASP A 122 -9.00 6.21 -17.53
N THR A 123 -9.80 5.31 -18.11
CA THR A 123 -9.51 3.87 -18.15
C THR A 123 -9.03 3.43 -19.53
N SER A 124 -8.91 4.36 -20.49
CA SER A 124 -8.49 4.07 -21.86
C SER A 124 -6.96 3.96 -21.93
N GLY A 125 -6.43 2.77 -21.65
CA GLY A 125 -4.98 2.55 -21.60
C GLY A 125 -4.54 1.48 -20.62
N ILE A 126 -5.45 1.03 -19.75
CA ILE A 126 -5.27 -0.16 -18.91
C ILE A 126 -5.10 -1.37 -19.85
N SER A 127 -3.86 -1.66 -20.22
CA SER A 127 -3.55 -2.52 -21.36
C SER A 127 -2.56 -3.64 -21.07
N ASN A 128 -2.12 -3.81 -19.82
CA ASN A 128 -1.15 -4.85 -19.49
C ASN A 128 -1.43 -5.53 -18.13
N ALA A 129 -0.84 -6.71 -17.95
CA ALA A 129 -0.89 -7.49 -16.72
C ALA A 129 -0.19 -6.81 -15.51
N GLN A 130 0.22 -5.54 -15.66
CA GLN A 130 0.99 -4.74 -14.71
C GLN A 130 0.16 -3.64 -14.05
N GLU A 131 -1.10 -3.48 -14.47
CA GLU A 131 -2.06 -2.51 -13.95
C GLU A 131 -3.31 -3.23 -13.44
N ILE A 132 -3.68 -2.99 -12.19
CA ILE A 132 -4.96 -3.42 -11.63
C ILE A 132 -5.71 -2.19 -11.18
N THR A 133 -6.82 -1.94 -11.85
CA THR A 133 -7.72 -0.85 -11.51
C THR A 133 -9.14 -1.39 -11.37
N PHE A 134 -9.75 -1.23 -10.19
CA PHE A 134 -11.18 -1.38 -10.00
C PHE A 134 -11.71 -0.29 -9.09
N GLY A 135 -12.98 0.10 -9.29
CA GLY A 135 -13.57 1.26 -8.61
C GLY A 135 -13.26 2.60 -9.28
N CYS A 136 -12.24 2.69 -10.15
CA CYS A 136 -12.10 3.83 -11.08
C CYS A 136 -13.11 3.64 -12.22
N THR A 137 -14.13 4.50 -12.26
CA THR A 137 -15.13 4.51 -13.34
C THR A 137 -14.82 5.65 -14.28
N ALA A 138 -14.71 5.37 -15.59
CA ALA A 138 -14.41 6.37 -16.59
C ALA A 138 -15.34 7.60 -16.46
N GLY A 139 -14.76 8.80 -16.46
CA GLY A 139 -15.49 10.06 -16.30
C GLY A 139 -15.71 10.52 -14.85
N ASN A 140 -15.53 9.66 -13.84
CA ASN A 140 -15.61 10.09 -12.44
C ASN A 140 -14.40 10.92 -12.03
N THR A 141 -14.61 12.00 -11.29
CA THR A 141 -13.52 12.72 -10.62
C THR A 141 -12.90 11.87 -9.52
N LEU A 142 -11.71 12.27 -9.05
CA LEU A 142 -11.07 11.66 -7.88
C LEU A 142 -12.02 11.67 -6.66
N ALA A 143 -12.64 12.81 -6.37
CA ALA A 143 -13.59 12.96 -5.27
C ALA A 143 -14.77 11.99 -5.38
N GLN A 144 -15.34 11.83 -6.57
CA GLN A 144 -16.42 10.85 -6.80
C GLN A 144 -15.95 9.41 -6.59
N THR A 145 -14.71 9.11 -6.96
CA THR A 145 -14.14 7.76 -6.79
C THR A 145 -13.92 7.43 -5.31
N VAL A 146 -13.39 8.37 -4.52
CA VAL A 146 -13.06 8.12 -3.11
C VAL A 146 -14.21 8.41 -2.14
N ALA A 147 -15.32 9.02 -2.57
CA ALA A 147 -16.43 9.43 -1.70
C ALA A 147 -17.03 8.30 -0.84
N GLY A 148 -16.96 7.06 -1.32
CA GLY A 148 -17.50 5.89 -0.61
C GLY A 148 -16.51 5.16 0.30
N LEU A 149 -15.29 5.65 0.45
CA LEU A 149 -14.23 5.01 1.24
C LEU A 149 -14.25 5.51 2.69
N ASP A 150 -14.11 4.58 3.64
CA ASP A 150 -13.80 4.89 5.04
C ASP A 150 -12.27 4.99 5.25
N VAL A 151 -11.49 4.19 4.53
CA VAL A 151 -10.02 4.19 4.60
C VAL A 151 -9.40 4.17 3.20
N LEU A 152 -8.34 4.95 3.01
CA LEU A 152 -7.50 4.86 1.81
C LEU A 152 -6.05 4.66 2.21
N LEU A 153 -5.44 3.62 1.66
CA LEU A 153 -4.00 3.40 1.78
C LEU A 153 -3.28 4.00 0.57
N VAL A 154 -2.19 4.73 0.82
CA VAL A 154 -1.21 5.07 -0.21
C VAL A 154 0.04 4.23 0.02
N VAL A 155 0.40 3.42 -0.98
CA VAL A 155 1.46 2.41 -0.88
C VAL A 155 2.46 2.59 -2.02
N LEU A 156 3.40 3.51 -1.83
CA LEU A 156 4.35 3.97 -2.85
C LEU A 156 5.74 4.18 -2.25
N GLY A 157 6.72 4.60 -3.07
CA GLY A 157 8.08 4.92 -2.62
C GLY A 157 9.22 4.10 -3.26
N PRO A 158 9.08 2.80 -3.57
CA PRO A 158 10.20 2.03 -4.14
C PRO A 158 10.70 2.59 -5.47
N ASN A 159 9.80 3.04 -6.35
CA ASN A 159 10.20 3.64 -7.63
C ASN A 159 10.74 5.05 -7.46
N ASP A 160 10.25 5.82 -6.49
CA ASP A 160 10.78 7.12 -6.13
C ASP A 160 12.26 6.98 -5.70
N ALA A 161 12.62 5.92 -4.98
CA ALA A 161 14.01 5.64 -4.61
C ALA A 161 14.89 5.30 -5.83
N GLY A 162 14.38 4.50 -6.78
CA GLY A 162 15.07 4.24 -8.05
C GLY A 162 15.21 5.50 -8.93
N ALA A 163 14.19 6.35 -8.95
CA ALA A 163 14.20 7.62 -9.67
C ALA A 163 15.19 8.62 -9.05
N LEU A 164 15.27 8.67 -7.72
CA LEU A 164 16.24 9.48 -7.00
C LEU A 164 17.66 9.01 -7.31
N ALA A 165 17.92 7.71 -7.23
CA ALA A 165 19.24 7.13 -7.48
C ALA A 165 19.73 7.34 -8.92
N SER A 166 18.81 7.39 -9.89
CA SER A 166 19.13 7.65 -11.30
C SER A 166 19.21 9.14 -11.66
N GLY A 167 18.87 10.04 -10.72
CA GLY A 167 18.79 11.48 -10.96
C GLY A 167 17.54 11.93 -11.74
N ALA A 168 16.58 11.03 -11.99
CA ALA A 168 15.30 11.34 -12.62
C ALA A 168 14.34 12.07 -11.66
N LEU A 169 14.59 11.99 -10.36
CA LEU A 169 13.83 12.67 -9.30
C LEU A 169 14.78 13.51 -8.44
N THR A 170 14.36 14.74 -8.11
CA THR A 170 15.03 15.57 -7.10
C THR A 170 14.29 15.44 -5.76
N LEU A 171 15.02 15.19 -4.67
CA LEU A 171 14.39 15.05 -3.34
C LEU A 171 13.65 16.34 -2.92
N GLY A 172 14.28 17.50 -3.09
CA GLY A 172 13.75 18.78 -2.63
C GLY A 172 13.93 18.99 -1.13
N ASN A 173 13.11 19.86 -0.54
CA ASN A 173 13.15 20.21 0.88
C ASN A 173 11.76 20.19 1.51
N PHE A 174 11.72 19.96 2.83
CA PHE A 174 10.50 20.17 3.59
C PHE A 174 10.04 21.64 3.48
N GLY A 175 8.75 21.84 3.17
CA GLY A 175 8.18 23.16 2.89
C GLY A 175 8.14 23.53 1.40
N ASP A 176 8.68 22.69 0.51
CA ASP A 176 8.40 22.78 -0.93
C ASP A 176 6.88 22.81 -1.16
N THR A 177 6.43 23.64 -2.11
CA THR A 177 4.99 23.82 -2.39
C THR A 177 4.43 22.64 -3.19
N LEU A 178 3.09 22.56 -3.26
CA LEU A 178 2.38 21.53 -4.04
C LEU A 178 2.74 21.52 -5.54
N THR A 179 3.32 22.61 -6.04
CA THR A 179 3.75 22.75 -7.46
C THR A 179 5.25 22.50 -7.65
N SER A 180 6.02 22.29 -6.57
CA SER A 180 7.44 21.99 -6.67
C SER A 180 7.65 20.64 -7.36
N VAL A 181 8.57 20.63 -8.33
CA VAL A 181 8.96 19.45 -9.10
C VAL A 181 10.01 18.66 -8.30
N THR A 182 9.66 18.28 -7.09
CA THR A 182 10.52 17.59 -6.11
C THR A 182 9.72 16.53 -5.37
N GLN A 183 10.39 15.55 -4.76
CA GLN A 183 9.71 14.52 -3.99
C GLN A 183 8.87 15.11 -2.85
N TYR A 184 9.41 16.09 -2.11
CA TYR A 184 8.65 16.77 -1.06
C TYR A 184 7.39 17.45 -1.63
N GLY A 185 7.48 18.15 -2.76
CA GLY A 185 6.33 18.78 -3.43
C GLY A 185 5.29 17.77 -3.91
N TYR A 186 5.73 16.66 -4.51
CA TYR A 186 4.85 15.60 -4.99
C TYR A 186 4.09 14.89 -3.89
N VAL A 187 4.77 14.55 -2.79
CA VAL A 187 4.12 13.95 -1.62
C VAL A 187 3.13 14.94 -1.00
N GLN A 188 3.51 16.21 -0.85
CA GLN A 188 2.61 17.23 -0.31
C GLN A 188 1.35 17.39 -1.16
N ASN A 189 1.52 17.46 -2.49
CA ASN A 189 0.43 17.53 -3.46
C ASN A 189 -0.50 16.32 -3.34
N ALA A 190 0.06 15.11 -3.39
CA ALA A 190 -0.70 13.88 -3.29
C ALA A 190 -1.56 13.80 -2.03
N LEU A 191 -0.95 14.03 -0.87
CA LEU A 191 -1.65 13.92 0.42
C LEU A 191 -2.71 15.02 0.60
N THR A 192 -2.42 16.24 0.14
CA THR A 192 -3.39 17.36 0.20
C THR A 192 -4.58 17.11 -0.71
N VAL A 193 -4.34 16.68 -1.95
CA VAL A 193 -5.39 16.38 -2.93
C VAL A 193 -6.28 15.23 -2.44
N LEU A 194 -5.70 14.13 -1.97
CA LEU A 194 -6.45 12.98 -1.46
C LEU A 194 -7.28 13.33 -0.22
N SER A 195 -6.70 14.07 0.73
CA SER A 195 -7.42 14.51 1.93
C SER A 195 -8.56 15.48 1.59
N SER A 196 -8.40 16.30 0.56
CA SER A 196 -9.44 17.23 0.10
C SER A 196 -10.55 16.53 -0.68
N ALA A 197 -10.21 15.45 -1.41
CA ALA A 197 -11.16 14.69 -2.23
C ALA A 197 -12.19 13.92 -1.38
N ASN A 198 -11.81 13.45 -0.19
CA ASN A 198 -12.73 12.93 0.82
C ASN A 198 -12.24 13.29 2.23
N PRO A 199 -12.72 14.42 2.81
CA PRO A 199 -12.29 14.88 4.13
C PRO A 199 -12.70 13.99 5.31
N THR A 200 -13.65 13.06 5.10
CA THR A 200 -14.15 12.17 6.15
C THR A 200 -13.46 10.81 6.16
N MET A 201 -12.72 10.49 5.11
CA MET A 201 -11.97 9.24 4.97
C MET A 201 -10.69 9.30 5.77
N ARG A 202 -10.31 8.17 6.35
CA ARG A 202 -9.00 8.00 6.99
C ARG A 202 -7.94 7.69 5.94
N LEU A 203 -7.12 8.68 5.63
CA LEU A 203 -5.93 8.51 4.78
C LEU A 203 -4.79 7.94 5.62
N LEU A 204 -4.15 6.86 5.13
CA LEU A 204 -2.99 6.22 5.75
C LEU A 204 -1.91 6.02 4.69
N VAL A 205 -0.64 6.17 5.08
CA VAL A 205 0.50 6.00 4.17
C VAL A 205 1.37 4.85 4.62
N VAL A 206 1.68 3.92 3.71
CA VAL A 206 2.64 2.84 3.89
C VAL A 206 3.86 3.15 3.04
N GLY A 207 4.99 3.42 3.69
CA GLY A 207 6.25 3.76 3.03
C GLY A 207 6.91 2.56 2.35
N ASN A 208 7.95 2.85 1.58
CA ASN A 208 8.74 1.82 0.93
C ASN A 208 9.49 0.95 1.95
N PRO A 209 9.60 -0.36 1.72
CA PRO A 209 10.65 -1.15 2.35
C PRO A 209 12.00 -0.85 1.70
N TYR A 210 13.08 -1.40 2.26
CA TYR A 210 14.34 -1.49 1.50
C TYR A 210 14.15 -2.42 0.28
N THR A 211 14.60 -1.97 -0.88
CA THR A 211 14.61 -2.71 -2.15
C THR A 211 15.90 -2.42 -2.92
N SER A 212 16.16 -3.15 -4.00
CA SER A 212 17.24 -2.82 -4.94
C SER A 212 16.94 -1.64 -5.86
N ASN A 213 15.72 -1.08 -5.82
CA ASN A 213 15.43 0.18 -6.48
C ASN A 213 16.09 1.31 -5.67
N GLY A 214 17.25 1.75 -6.14
CA GLY A 214 18.12 2.69 -5.43
C GLY A 214 18.95 2.03 -4.34
N GLY A 215 19.89 2.79 -3.78
CA GLY A 215 20.71 2.36 -2.65
C GLY A 215 19.96 2.48 -1.32
N ARG A 216 20.61 2.02 -0.25
CA ARG A 216 20.11 2.15 1.12
C ARG A 216 19.86 3.62 1.51
N ALA A 217 20.73 4.51 1.08
CA ALA A 217 20.59 5.95 1.31
C ALA A 217 19.35 6.52 0.60
N ASP A 218 19.12 6.17 -0.66
CA ASP A 218 17.98 6.66 -1.43
C ASP A 218 16.65 6.20 -0.82
N ASN A 219 16.55 4.90 -0.47
CA ASN A 219 15.37 4.35 0.18
C ASN A 219 15.08 5.03 1.53
N LEU A 220 16.12 5.32 2.33
CA LEU A 220 15.98 6.04 3.59
C LEU A 220 15.55 7.50 3.40
N LEU A 221 16.07 8.18 2.38
CA LEU A 221 15.70 9.57 2.06
C LEU A 221 14.23 9.66 1.64
N ILE A 222 13.74 8.73 0.82
CA ILE A 222 12.32 8.65 0.45
C ILE A 222 11.45 8.34 1.67
N ASP A 223 11.78 7.33 2.49
CA ASP A 223 11.03 7.00 3.71
C ASP A 223 10.96 8.19 4.68
N THR A 224 12.07 8.90 4.86
CA THR A 224 12.14 10.10 5.71
C THR A 224 11.31 11.26 5.14
N CYS A 225 11.31 11.45 3.82
CA CYS A 225 10.45 12.44 3.16
C CYS A 225 8.97 12.14 3.41
N LEU A 226 8.56 10.88 3.27
CA LEU A 226 7.18 10.45 3.52
C LEU A 226 6.79 10.64 4.98
N GLU A 227 7.62 10.19 5.92
CA GLU A 227 7.39 10.35 7.35
C GLU A 227 7.23 11.83 7.73
N THR A 228 8.12 12.69 7.23
CA THR A 228 8.11 14.12 7.53
C THR A 228 6.85 14.80 7.01
N GLN A 229 6.44 14.52 5.77
CA GLN A 229 5.22 15.10 5.20
C GLN A 229 3.95 14.57 5.87
N CYS A 230 3.91 13.28 6.18
CA CYS A 230 2.77 12.67 6.89
C CYS A 230 2.63 13.27 8.30
N ALA A 231 3.73 13.42 9.03
CA ALA A 231 3.74 14.04 10.36
C ALA A 231 3.25 15.50 10.32
N ALA A 232 3.67 16.27 9.31
CA ALA A 232 3.23 17.66 9.14
C ALA A 232 1.72 17.79 8.86
N LEU A 233 1.12 16.81 8.20
CA LEU A 233 -0.30 16.79 7.85
C LEU A 233 -1.17 16.00 8.86
N GLY A 234 -0.58 15.43 9.92
CA GLY A 234 -1.30 14.59 10.88
C GLY A 234 -1.82 13.26 10.28
N ILE A 235 -1.20 12.80 9.19
CA ILE A 235 -1.53 11.56 8.51
C ILE A 235 -0.69 10.43 9.11
N PRO A 236 -1.29 9.31 9.56
CA PRO A 236 -0.51 8.18 10.03
C PRO A 236 0.39 7.59 8.95
N PHE A 237 1.62 7.25 9.34
CA PHE A 237 2.64 6.67 8.46
C PHE A 237 3.20 5.36 9.02
N LEU A 238 3.28 4.34 8.17
CA LEU A 238 3.96 3.08 8.42
C LEU A 238 5.28 3.04 7.65
N SER A 239 6.40 3.27 8.34
CA SER A 239 7.74 3.05 7.77
C SER A 239 8.02 1.55 7.65
N MET A 240 7.84 1.00 6.45
CA MET A 240 8.24 -0.37 6.17
C MET A 240 9.76 -0.52 6.16
N TYR A 241 10.49 0.52 5.75
CA TYR A 241 11.95 0.54 5.79
C TYR A 241 12.49 0.32 7.21
N LYS A 242 11.99 1.08 8.20
CA LYS A 242 12.50 1.03 9.58
C LYS A 242 11.96 -0.17 10.37
N LYS A 243 10.71 -0.58 10.14
CA LYS A 243 10.07 -1.64 10.95
C LYS A 243 10.36 -3.06 10.44
N TYR A 244 10.57 -3.24 9.15
CA TYR A 244 10.59 -4.59 8.58
C TYR A 244 11.96 -5.30 8.65
N GLY A 245 13.05 -4.53 8.77
CA GLY A 245 14.40 -5.09 8.81
C GLY A 245 14.85 -5.73 7.49
N LEU A 246 14.17 -5.43 6.37
CA LEU A 246 14.70 -5.68 5.02
C LEU A 246 16.03 -4.93 4.89
N ASN A 247 17.05 -5.66 4.47
CA ASN A 247 18.39 -5.14 4.25
C ASN A 247 19.05 -5.98 3.15
N GLU A 248 20.27 -5.62 2.77
CA GLU A 248 21.03 -6.27 1.70
C GLU A 248 21.12 -7.81 1.88
N GLN A 249 21.16 -8.31 3.12
CA GLN A 249 21.32 -9.74 3.43
C GLN A 249 20.00 -10.49 3.37
N THR A 250 18.89 -9.85 3.74
CA THR A 250 17.56 -10.50 3.81
C THR A 250 16.75 -10.33 2.53
N LEU A 251 17.13 -9.38 1.67
CA LEU A 251 16.41 -8.99 0.46
C LEU A 251 16.11 -10.19 -0.45
N THR A 252 17.11 -11.00 -0.80
CA THR A 252 16.97 -12.14 -1.72
C THR A 252 16.07 -13.26 -1.19
N SER A 253 15.95 -13.38 0.14
CA SER A 253 15.08 -14.39 0.76
C SER A 253 13.61 -13.95 0.88
N MET A 254 13.37 -12.63 0.88
CA MET A 254 12.05 -12.03 1.12
C MET A 254 11.42 -11.47 -0.16
N THR A 255 12.20 -11.38 -1.25
CA THR A 255 11.76 -10.85 -2.54
C THR A 255 12.05 -11.83 -3.68
N GLN A 256 11.31 -11.70 -4.77
CA GLN A 256 11.47 -12.54 -5.97
C GLN A 256 12.51 -11.98 -6.94
N ASP A 257 12.67 -10.65 -6.96
CA ASP A 257 13.54 -9.92 -7.90
C ASP A 257 14.24 -8.74 -7.23
N SER A 258 14.45 -8.80 -5.91
CA SER A 258 15.05 -7.72 -5.10
C SER A 258 14.16 -6.48 -4.94
N VAL A 259 12.92 -6.50 -5.44
CA VAL A 259 11.95 -5.41 -5.33
C VAL A 259 10.60 -5.91 -4.83
N HIS A 260 10.03 -6.90 -5.52
CA HIS A 260 8.72 -7.47 -5.25
C HIS A 260 8.82 -8.59 -4.23
N TRP A 261 7.91 -8.61 -3.25
CA TRP A 261 8.01 -9.58 -2.16
C TRP A 261 7.58 -10.98 -2.63
N THR A 262 8.06 -12.00 -1.94
CA THR A 262 7.54 -13.35 -2.14
C THR A 262 6.11 -13.45 -1.58
N ILE A 263 5.32 -14.41 -2.08
CA ILE A 263 3.96 -14.67 -1.56
C ILE A 263 3.99 -14.90 -0.05
N ALA A 264 4.95 -15.70 0.44
CA ALA A 264 5.12 -15.97 1.86
C ALA A 264 5.40 -14.68 2.65
N ALA A 265 6.32 -13.83 2.18
CA ALA A 265 6.62 -12.57 2.84
C ALA A 265 5.41 -11.61 2.86
N TYR A 266 4.57 -11.59 1.81
CA TYR A 266 3.30 -10.84 1.84
C TYR A 266 2.32 -11.37 2.89
N ALA A 267 2.11 -12.69 2.93
CA ALA A 267 1.14 -13.33 3.80
C ALA A 267 1.52 -13.22 5.28
N GLU A 268 2.79 -13.47 5.59
CA GLU A 268 3.25 -13.69 6.96
C GLU A 268 3.78 -12.41 7.62
N ARG A 269 4.07 -11.37 6.85
CA ARG A 269 4.70 -10.17 7.39
C ARG A 269 4.14 -8.86 6.83
N TYR A 270 4.11 -8.65 5.51
CA TYR A 270 3.60 -7.40 4.93
C TYR A 270 2.13 -7.14 5.31
N GLY A 271 1.25 -8.09 4.99
CA GLY A 271 -0.19 -7.99 5.25
C GLY A 271 -0.51 -7.81 6.73
N PRO A 272 0.03 -8.63 7.64
CA PRO A 272 -0.14 -8.46 9.08
C PRO A 272 0.25 -7.07 9.60
N MET A 273 1.37 -6.51 9.15
CA MET A 273 1.79 -5.17 9.58
C MET A 273 0.86 -4.06 9.08
N VAL A 274 0.36 -4.18 7.85
CA VAL A 274 -0.63 -3.25 7.32
C VAL A 274 -1.95 -3.37 8.10
N VAL A 275 -2.37 -4.59 8.46
CA VAL A 275 -3.54 -4.82 9.31
C VAL A 275 -3.38 -4.14 10.67
N ASP A 276 -2.28 -4.42 11.38
CA ASP A 276 -2.03 -3.83 12.70
C ASP A 276 -1.97 -2.29 12.63
N PHE A 277 -1.41 -1.77 11.54
CA PHE A 277 -1.36 -0.34 11.30
C PHE A 277 -2.74 0.27 11.07
N ILE A 278 -3.61 -0.36 10.27
CA ILE A 278 -5.00 0.08 10.08
C ILE A 278 -5.74 0.06 11.42
N LEU A 279 -5.69 -1.06 12.15
CA LEU A 279 -6.41 -1.25 13.41
C LEU A 279 -5.96 -0.28 14.50
N ALA A 280 -4.70 0.15 14.50
CA ALA A 280 -4.19 1.12 15.47
C ALA A 280 -4.56 2.59 15.14
N ASN A 281 -5.07 2.86 13.93
CA ASN A 281 -5.23 4.24 13.44
C ASN A 281 -6.63 4.58 12.94
N CYS A 282 -7.57 3.65 12.98
CA CYS A 282 -8.96 3.81 12.55
C CYS A 282 -9.91 3.36 13.68
#